data_AF-A0A1I9GB32-F1
#
_entry.id   AF-A0A1I9GB32-F1
#
_cell.length_a   1.000
_cell.length_b   1.000
_cell.length_c   1.000
_cell.angle_alpha   90.00
_cell.angle_beta   90.00
_cell.angle_gamma   90.00
#
_symmetry.space_group_name_H-M   'P 1'
#
loop_
_entity.id
_entity.type
_entity.pdbx_description
1 polymer ?
#
loop_
_entity_poly.entity_id
_entity_poly.type
_entity_poly.pdbx_seq_one_letter_code
_entity_poly.pdbx_strand_id
1 'polypeptide(L)'
;ETKYDLTGVVCHSGSSYFGHYISLGRLLSIDGKTIEIDWRNFDDSIVTRAQLSRVQNDDAYLLFYKQRGRATQDLLKKHYGIG
;
A
#
# COMPACT_ATOMS: atom_id res chain seq x y z
N GLU A 1 -9.61 14.53 14.41
CA GLU A 1 -8.32 13.98 13.94
C GLU A 1 -8.58 13.11 12.72
N THR A 2 -7.82 13.33 11.64
CA THR A 2 -7.94 12.52 10.43
C THR A 2 -7.01 11.32 10.52
N LYS A 3 -7.55 10.11 10.51
CA LYS A 3 -6.77 8.85 10.60
C LYS A 3 -6.53 8.26 9.22
N TYR A 4 -5.36 7.65 9.03
CA TYR A 4 -4.96 7.03 7.77
C TYR A 4 -4.45 5.61 8.01
N ASP A 5 -4.75 4.71 7.07
CA ASP A 5 -4.21 3.35 7.04
C ASP A 5 -3.09 3.26 6.01
N LEU A 6 -1.94 2.71 6.42
CA LEU A 6 -0.87 2.38 5.49
C LEU A 6 -1.30 1.19 4.63
N THR A 7 -1.40 1.42 3.32
CA THR A 7 -1.88 0.43 2.34
C THR A 7 -0.77 -0.12 1.44
N GLY A 8 0.32 0.62 1.29
CA GLY A 8 1.46 0.19 0.48
C GLY A 8 2.76 0.88 0.89
N VAL A 9 3.87 0.18 0.68
CA VAL A 9 5.23 0.68 0.88
C VAL A 9 6.04 0.26 -0.33
N VAL A 10 6.82 1.18 -0.91
CA VAL A 10 7.83 0.84 -1.91
C VAL A 10 9.18 0.97 -1.23
N CYS A 11 9.99 -0.07 -1.31
CA CYS A 11 11.35 -0.08 -0.80
C CYS A 11 12.32 0.01 -1.98
N HIS A 12 13.43 0.69 -1.76
CA HIS A 12 14.55 0.73 -2.69
C HIS A 12 15.77 0.09 -2.03
N SER A 13 16.37 -0.89 -2.69
CA SER A 13 17.63 -1.50 -2.27
C SER A 13 18.71 -1.23 -3.30
N GLY A 14 19.79 -0.57 -2.90
CA GLY A 14 20.90 -0.26 -3.80
C GLY A 14 21.45 1.15 -3.63
N SER A 15 22.30 1.53 -4.58
CA SER A 15 22.92 2.85 -4.64
C SER A 15 22.06 3.85 -5.40
N SER A 16 22.44 5.13 -5.38
CA SER A 16 21.77 6.17 -6.16
C SER A 16 21.82 5.97 -7.68
N TYR A 17 22.74 5.14 -8.19
CA TYR A 17 22.91 4.89 -9.63
C TYR A 17 22.32 3.55 -10.09
N PHE A 18 22.15 2.60 -9.17
CA PHE A 18 21.66 1.26 -9.46
C PHE A 18 21.04 0.66 -8.21
N GLY A 19 19.89 0.05 -8.37
CA GLY A 19 19.19 -0.63 -7.30
C GLY A 19 17.97 -1.38 -7.82
N HIS A 20 17.20 -1.89 -6.88
CA HIS A 20 16.00 -2.68 -7.13
C HIS A 20 14.85 -2.18 -6.27
N TYR A 21 13.68 -2.10 -6.88
CA TYR A 21 12.45 -1.68 -6.22
C TYR A 21 11.54 -2.87 -5.99
N ILE A 22 11.05 -2.98 -4.76
CA ILE A 22 10.00 -3.93 -4.40
C ILE A 22 8.84 -3.17 -3.79
N SER A 23 7.64 -3.72 -3.87
CA SER A 23 6.48 -3.15 -3.19
C SER A 23 5.88 -4.13 -2.18
N LEU A 24 5.57 -3.61 -1.01
CA LEU A 24 4.77 -4.26 0.00
C LEU A 24 3.36 -3.68 -0.09
N GLY A 25 2.36 -4.52 -0.34
CA GLY A 25 0.98 -4.08 -0.49
C GLY A 25 0.01 -4.92 0.32
N ARG A 26 -1.05 -4.29 0.81
CA ARG A 26 -2.20 -5.02 1.36
C ARG A 26 -3.11 -5.45 0.23
N LEU A 27 -3.51 -6.72 0.22
CA LEU A 27 -4.57 -7.18 -0.66
C LEU A 27 -5.93 -6.87 -0.05
N LEU A 28 -6.87 -6.44 -0.89
CA LEU A 28 -8.27 -6.43 -0.52
C LEU A 28 -8.76 -7.87 -0.52
N SER A 29 -9.62 -8.19 0.45
CA SER A 29 -10.46 -9.38 0.41
C SER A 29 -11.24 -9.42 -0.90
N ILE A 30 -11.66 -10.62 -1.28
CA ILE A 30 -12.43 -10.88 -2.51
C ILE A 30 -13.68 -9.99 -2.60
N ASP A 31 -14.23 -9.56 -1.46
CA ASP A 31 -15.38 -8.65 -1.41
C ASP A 31 -15.04 -7.17 -1.66
N GLY A 32 -13.76 -6.81 -1.81
CA GLY A 32 -13.26 -5.45 -2.01
C GLY A 32 -13.50 -4.50 -0.84
N LYS A 33 -14.07 -4.99 0.27
CA LYS A 33 -14.58 -4.20 1.39
C LYS A 33 -13.75 -4.41 2.65
N THR A 34 -13.23 -5.61 2.84
CA THR A 34 -12.32 -5.93 3.94
C THR A 34 -10.89 -5.98 3.41
N ILE A 35 -9.94 -5.38 4.11
CA ILE A 35 -8.52 -5.60 3.80
C ILE A 35 -8.18 -6.93 4.48
N GLU A 36 -7.88 -7.98 3.71
CA GLU A 36 -7.26 -9.15 4.33
C GLU A 36 -5.92 -8.68 4.91
N ILE A 37 -5.72 -8.94 6.20
CA ILE A 37 -4.65 -8.34 7.01
C ILE A 37 -3.25 -8.77 6.54
N ASP A 38 -3.16 -9.65 5.54
CA ASP A 38 -1.90 -10.19 5.09
C ASP A 38 -1.26 -9.33 4.00
N TRP A 39 -0.07 -8.84 4.31
CA TRP A 39 0.77 -8.14 3.34
C TRP A 39 1.32 -9.10 2.29
N ARG A 40 1.57 -8.56 1.11
CA ARG A 40 2.29 -9.23 0.02
C ARG A 40 3.53 -8.45 -0.32
N ASN A 41 4.61 -9.16 -0.61
CA ASN A 41 5.80 -8.64 -1.23
C ASN A 41 5.75 -8.94 -2.73
N PHE A 42 5.74 -7.89 -3.53
CA PHE A 42 5.78 -7.92 -4.98
C PHE A 42 7.17 -7.52 -5.42
N ASP A 43 7.87 -8.50 -5.98
CA ASP A 43 9.23 -8.40 -6.50
C ASP A 43 9.18 -8.81 -7.97
N ASP A 44 9.00 -7.82 -8.84
CA ASP A 44 8.70 -7.98 -10.26
C ASP A 44 7.59 -9.01 -10.54
N SER A 45 7.97 -10.20 -11.04
CA SER A 45 7.04 -11.28 -11.37
C SER A 45 6.72 -12.21 -10.18
N ILE A 46 7.39 -12.02 -9.04
CA ILE A 46 7.33 -12.91 -7.88
C ILE A 46 6.49 -12.25 -6.78
N VAL A 47 5.44 -12.95 -6.36
CA VAL A 47 4.55 -12.50 -5.28
C VAL A 47 4.64 -13.46 -4.10
N THR A 48 4.97 -12.94 -2.92
CA THR A 48 5.12 -13.72 -1.69
C THR A 48 4.35 -13.09 -0.53
N ARG A 49 4.08 -13.86 0.53
CA ARG A 49 3.50 -13.32 1.77
C ARG A 49 4.57 -12.53 2.52
N ALA A 50 4.19 -11.38 3.09
CA ALA A 50 5.08 -10.54 3.87
C ALA A 50 4.56 -10.41 5.31
N GLN A 51 5.50 -10.42 6.27
CA GLN A 51 5.19 -10.12 7.66
C GLN A 51 5.14 -8.61 7.89
N LEU A 52 4.34 -8.18 8.87
CA LEU A 52 4.17 -6.77 9.22
C LEU A 52 5.48 -6.09 9.64
N SER A 53 6.37 -6.84 10.30
CA SER A 53 7.72 -6.39 10.67
C SER A 53 8.55 -5.95 9.47
N ARG A 54 8.35 -6.56 8.31
CA ARG A 54 9.05 -6.20 7.07
C ARG A 54 8.50 -4.93 6.42
N VAL A 55 7.25 -4.56 6.75
CA VAL A 55 6.59 -3.34 6.27
C VAL A 55 7.08 -2.11 7.04
N GLN A 56 7.44 -2.29 8.30
CA GLN A 56 8.03 -1.26 9.16
C GLN A 56 9.56 -1.33 9.06
N ASN A 57 10.09 -1.11 7.87
CA ASN A 57 11.53 -1.10 7.61
C ASN A 57 11.99 0.33 7.24
N ASP A 58 13.20 0.69 7.66
CA ASP A 58 13.88 1.98 7.40
C ASP A 58 14.22 2.21 5.90
N ASP A 59 14.15 1.17 5.06
CA ASP A 59 14.37 1.25 3.61
C ASP A 59 13.14 1.75 2.82
N ALA A 60 12.11 2.26 3.51
CA ALA A 60 10.91 2.78 2.87
C ALA A 60 11.21 4.03 2.03
N TYR A 61 10.95 3.94 0.73
CA TYR A 61 11.16 5.04 -0.22
C TYR A 61 9.85 5.79 -0.53
N LEU A 62 8.74 5.07 -0.75
CA LEU A 62 7.42 5.67 -0.92
C LEU A 62 6.39 5.01 0.01
N LEU A 63 5.53 5.82 0.61
CA LEU A 63 4.48 5.37 1.52
C LEU A 63 3.11 5.76 0.98
N PHE A 64 2.23 4.77 0.82
CA PHE A 64 0.86 4.96 0.36
C PHE A 64 -0.11 4.80 1.52
N TYR A 65 -0.88 5.85 1.77
CA TYR A 65 -1.87 5.91 2.83
C TYR A 65 -3.26 6.14 2.26
N LYS A 66 -4.25 5.45 2.84
CA LYS A 66 -5.67 5.69 2.58
C LYS A 66 -6.31 6.34 3.79
N GLN A 67 -7.02 7.45 3.58
CA GLN A 67 -7.78 8.09 4.64
C GLN A 67 -8.89 7.16 5.14
N ARG A 68 -9.02 7.02 6.46
CA ARG A 68 -10.13 6.28 7.07
C ARG A 68 -11.44 7.03 6.88
N GLY A 69 -12.52 6.28 6.70
CA GLY A 69 -13.87 6.81 6.49
C GLY A 69 -14.19 7.08 5.03
N ARG A 70 -15.20 7.92 4.79
CA ARG A 70 -15.76 8.14 3.44
C ARG A 70 -15.30 9.42 2.77
N ALA A 71 -14.55 10.29 3.45
CA ALA A 71 -14.14 11.59 2.93
C ALA A 71 -13.52 11.52 1.53
N THR A 72 -12.59 10.59 1.28
CA THR A 72 -12.00 10.39 -0.05
C THR A 72 -13.01 9.86 -1.07
N GLN A 73 -13.87 8.90 -0.69
CA GLN A 73 -14.93 8.40 -1.58
C GLN A 73 -15.95 9.49 -1.93
N ASP A 74 -16.35 10.30 -0.96
CA ASP A 74 -17.32 11.38 -1.13
C ASP A 74 -16.74 12.50 -2.00
N LEU A 75 -15.46 12.82 -1.84
CA LEU A 75 -14.73 13.75 -2.70
C LEU A 75 -14.66 13.24 -4.14
N LEU A 76 -14.27 11.98 -4.34
CA LEU A 76 -14.16 11.39 -5.68
C LEU A 76 -15.53 11.27 -6.35
N LYS A 77 -16.58 10.88 -5.61
CA LYS A 77 -17.97 10.88 -6.09
C LYS A 77 -18.42 12.27 -6.52
N LYS A 78 -18.13 13.28 -5.70
CA LYS A 78 -18.50 14.68 -5.98
C LYS A 78 -17.80 15.23 -7.22
N HIS A 79 -16.52 14.92 -7.42
CA HIS A 79 -15.72 15.50 -8.51
C HIS A 79 -15.78 14.70 -9.82
N TYR A 80 -15.90 13.37 -9.74
CA TYR A 80 -15.76 12.49 -10.91
C TYR A 80 -17.01 11.65 -11.20
N GLY A 81 -18.05 11.70 -10.35
CA GLY A 81 -19.29 10.96 -10.57
C GLY A 81 -19.17 9.43 -10.50
N ILE A 82 -18.04 8.90 -10.00
CA ILE A 82 -17.78 7.46 -9.96
C ILE A 82 -18.50 6.86 -8.75
N GLY A 83 -19.59 6.14 -9.00
CA GLY A 83 -20.47 5.49 -8.01
C GLY A 83 -20.36 3.99 -8.03
#